data_AF-A0A4U8UBN4-F1
#
_entry.id   AF-A0A4U8UBN4-F1
#
_cell.length_a   1.000
_cell.length_b   1.000
_cell.length_c   1.000
_cell.angle_alpha   90.00
_cell.angle_beta   90.00
_cell.angle_gamma   90.00
#
_symmetry.space_group_name_H-M   'P 1'
#
loop_
_entity.id
_entity.type
_entity.pdbx_description
1 polymer ?
#
loop_
_entity_poly.entity_id
_entity_poly.type
_entity_poly.pdbx_seq_one_letter_code
_entity_poly.pdbx_strand_id
1 'polypeptide(L)'
;MFKKMCLSLALMCGVAVADVGPINPEFKSLLRNDGVMEKNTLKLKTIFNGDSEQYIETTGEVVATGVLVSSPNSTYFYPDSNLKNVFFDRKQVFQCVSEKAMSACLAMKPSKNEGIKVSNDVVAKTFGGKIYGEQAVRVKAHMSQNGSTMKSVFALTPPKKSYSAYPMKGAVTKEFGYASKDDYVNIRQAPKGTIAGQMLKADMQKPKALKGILIGASCYEDEDPDGTYVLCNDVNGWYEVFYFPPGIRHGKDAIHGYIHKSQIKGY
;
A
#
# COMPACT_ATOMS: atom_id res chain seq x y z
N MET A 1 15.35 9.18 -51.05
CA MET A 1 15.96 9.51 -49.73
C MET A 1 14.88 9.40 -48.65
N PHE A 2 14.81 8.24 -47.98
CA PHE A 2 13.96 8.05 -46.80
C PHE A 2 14.71 8.59 -45.58
N LYS A 3 14.20 9.65 -44.94
CA LYS A 3 14.67 10.07 -43.61
C LYS A 3 13.73 9.49 -42.56
N LYS A 4 14.32 8.64 -41.71
CA LYS A 4 13.73 7.93 -40.58
C LYS A 4 12.95 8.90 -39.65
N MET A 5 11.67 8.65 -39.45
CA MET A 5 10.95 9.12 -38.26
C MET A 5 11.36 8.22 -37.09
N CYS A 6 12.09 8.78 -36.13
CA CYS A 6 12.28 8.17 -34.82
C CYS A 6 11.07 8.54 -33.98
N LEU A 7 10.13 7.61 -33.87
CA LEU A 7 9.04 7.64 -32.90
C LEU A 7 9.66 7.44 -31.51
N SER A 8 10.03 8.54 -30.85
CA SER A 8 10.41 8.48 -29.44
C SER A 8 9.13 8.48 -28.62
N LEU A 9 8.76 7.29 -28.18
CA LEU A 9 7.77 7.04 -27.15
C LEU A 9 8.25 7.74 -25.88
N ALA A 10 7.79 8.97 -25.65
CA ALA A 10 7.99 9.65 -24.38
C ALA A 10 7.24 8.86 -23.31
N LEU A 11 8.00 8.13 -22.49
CA LEU A 11 7.53 7.52 -21.25
C LEU A 11 6.81 8.62 -20.46
N MET A 12 5.48 8.52 -20.36
CA MET A 12 4.69 9.31 -19.42
C MET A 12 5.06 8.88 -17.99
N CYS A 13 6.11 9.47 -17.43
CA CYS A 13 6.34 9.49 -15.99
C CYS A 13 5.81 10.82 -15.44
N GLY A 14 4.48 10.97 -15.48
CA GLY A 14 3.80 12.14 -14.96
C GLY A 14 2.49 11.74 -14.33
N VAL A 15 2.54 11.19 -13.10
CA VAL A 15 1.35 11.15 -12.25
C VAL A 15 1.73 11.67 -10.88
N ALA A 16 1.51 12.97 -10.70
CA ALA A 16 1.60 13.66 -9.43
C ALA A 16 0.39 13.33 -8.56
N VAL A 17 0.51 12.30 -7.72
CA VAL A 17 -0.29 12.18 -6.49
C VAL A 17 0.58 11.57 -5.40
N ALA A 18 1.20 12.43 -4.59
CA ALA A 18 1.48 12.06 -3.21
C ALA A 18 0.13 12.10 -2.49
N ASP A 19 -0.64 11.03 -2.67
CA ASP A 19 -1.76 10.70 -1.82
C ASP A 19 -1.22 10.64 -0.38
N VAL A 20 -1.86 11.29 0.58
CA VAL A 20 -1.32 11.42 1.93
C VAL A 20 -2.19 10.57 2.85
N GLY A 21 -1.80 9.31 3.05
CA GLY A 21 -2.56 8.39 3.89
C GLY A 21 -2.22 8.58 5.38
N PRO A 22 -3.20 8.63 6.31
CA PRO A 22 -2.91 8.54 7.74
C PRO A 22 -2.25 7.20 8.05
N ILE A 23 -1.24 7.19 8.94
CA ILE A 23 -0.63 5.94 9.40
C ILE A 23 -1.66 5.11 10.17
N ASN A 24 -1.73 3.81 9.86
CA ASN A 24 -2.55 2.87 10.62
C ASN A 24 -2.22 2.99 12.12
N PRO A 25 -3.24 3.16 12.99
CA PRO A 25 -3.04 3.29 14.44
C PRO A 25 -2.16 2.21 15.07
N GLU A 26 -2.20 0.98 14.54
CA GLU A 26 -1.37 -0.13 15.03
C GLU A 26 0.13 0.11 14.84
N PHE A 27 0.50 0.80 13.75
CA PHE A 27 1.89 1.13 13.43
C PHE A 27 2.35 2.46 14.03
N LYS A 28 1.46 3.26 14.61
CA LYS A 28 1.87 4.50 15.32
C LYS A 28 2.86 4.21 16.43
N SER A 29 2.74 3.07 17.10
CA SER A 29 3.69 2.62 18.14
C SER A 29 5.12 2.39 17.63
N LEU A 30 5.32 2.27 16.32
CA LEU A 30 6.65 2.11 15.71
C LEU A 30 7.37 3.45 15.49
N LEU A 31 6.62 4.55 15.45
CA LEU A 31 7.18 5.89 15.41
C LEU A 31 7.75 6.20 16.79
N ARG A 32 9.02 6.59 16.82
CA ARG A 32 9.71 6.91 18.07
C ARG A 32 9.78 8.42 18.28
N ASN A 33 10.03 8.81 19.52
CA ASN A 33 10.29 10.19 19.92
C ASN A 33 11.79 10.52 19.98
N ASP A 34 12.66 9.60 19.57
CA ASP A 34 14.13 9.74 19.52
C ASP A 34 14.68 9.48 18.10
N GLY A 35 13.86 9.73 17.08
CA GLY A 35 14.28 9.63 15.68
C GLY A 35 15.38 10.62 15.32
N VAL A 36 16.13 10.29 14.27
CA VAL A 36 17.30 11.02 13.80
C VAL A 36 17.06 11.54 12.38
N MET A 37 17.30 12.84 12.18
CA MET A 37 17.40 13.46 10.85
C MET A 37 18.87 13.77 10.60
N GLU A 38 19.54 12.90 9.85
CA GLU A 38 20.97 13.06 9.51
C GLU A 38 21.20 14.08 8.40
N LYS A 39 20.22 14.23 7.51
CA LYS A 39 20.30 15.14 6.38
C LYS A 39 18.92 15.63 5.99
N ASN A 40 18.79 16.93 5.77
CA ASN A 40 17.65 17.51 5.04
C ASN A 40 18.15 18.72 4.25
N THR A 41 18.33 18.54 2.95
CA THR A 41 18.77 19.59 2.04
C THR A 41 17.71 19.87 0.97
N LEU A 42 16.44 19.54 1.24
CA LEU A 42 15.37 19.72 0.29
C LEU A 42 15.17 21.20 -0.05
N LYS A 43 15.06 21.48 -1.35
CA LYS A 43 14.77 22.81 -1.89
C LYS A 43 13.78 22.69 -3.03
N LEU A 44 12.82 23.61 -3.11
CA LEU A 44 11.96 23.71 -4.28
C LEU A 44 12.80 24.12 -5.50
N LYS A 45 12.59 23.44 -6.62
CA LYS A 45 13.26 23.70 -7.88
C LYS A 45 12.29 24.28 -8.90
N THR A 46 11.18 23.57 -9.11
CA THR A 46 10.16 23.91 -10.09
C THR A 46 8.80 23.76 -9.45
N ILE A 47 7.90 24.69 -9.69
CA ILE A 47 6.50 24.58 -9.28
C ILE A 47 5.64 24.80 -10.52
N PHE A 48 4.89 23.78 -10.91
CA PHE A 48 3.94 23.86 -12.01
C PHE A 48 2.52 23.82 -11.46
N ASN A 49 1.74 24.83 -11.81
CA ASN A 49 0.35 24.98 -11.40
C ASN A 49 -0.50 25.34 -12.63
N GLY A 50 -0.82 24.32 -13.44
CA GLY A 50 -1.69 24.46 -14.61
C GLY A 50 -3.10 23.94 -14.32
N ASP A 51 -4.01 24.17 -15.27
CA ASP A 51 -5.42 23.80 -15.14
C ASP A 51 -5.64 22.28 -15.07
N SER A 52 -4.82 21.50 -15.78
CA SER A 52 -4.92 20.03 -15.87
C SER A 52 -3.90 19.29 -15.00
N GLU A 53 -2.80 19.93 -14.61
CA GLU A 53 -1.69 19.29 -13.90
C GLU A 53 -1.05 20.22 -12.87
N GLN A 54 -0.72 19.66 -11.71
CA GLN A 54 -0.04 20.38 -10.63
C GLN A 54 1.09 19.52 -10.08
N TYR A 55 2.34 19.99 -10.15
CA TYR A 55 3.47 19.26 -9.57
C TYR A 55 4.53 20.19 -8.98
N ILE A 56 5.31 19.62 -8.06
CA ILE A 56 6.43 20.30 -7.39
C ILE A 56 7.65 19.42 -7.61
N GLU A 57 8.69 19.98 -8.22
CA GLU A 57 10.01 19.38 -8.25
C GLU A 57 10.85 19.92 -7.11
N THR A 58 11.56 19.03 -6.43
CA THR A 58 12.55 19.44 -5.43
C THR A 58 13.93 18.92 -5.82
N THR A 59 14.95 19.58 -5.28
CA THR A 59 16.33 19.12 -5.28
C THR A 59 16.77 18.80 -3.86
N GLY A 60 17.88 18.09 -3.73
CA GLY A 60 18.45 17.71 -2.45
C GLY A 60 17.93 16.37 -1.93
N GLU A 61 18.27 16.07 -0.68
CA GLU A 61 18.07 14.76 -0.08
C GLU A 61 17.58 14.87 1.36
N VAL A 62 16.84 13.87 1.78
CA VAL A 62 16.50 13.61 3.19
C VAL A 62 17.08 12.27 3.60
N VAL A 63 17.76 12.25 4.74
CA VAL A 63 18.14 11.03 5.43
C VAL A 63 17.56 11.10 6.84
N ALA A 64 16.53 10.30 7.10
CA ALA A 64 15.80 10.34 8.34
C ALA A 64 15.34 8.95 8.78
N THR A 65 15.17 8.77 10.09
CA THR A 65 14.50 7.58 10.63
C THR A 65 12.98 7.77 10.64
N GLY A 66 12.29 6.64 10.51
CA GLY A 66 10.84 6.62 10.52
C GLY A 66 10.30 5.20 10.30
N VAL A 67 9.06 5.13 9.86
CA VAL A 67 8.34 3.88 9.60
C VAL A 67 7.92 3.86 8.14
N LEU A 68 8.36 2.83 7.42
CA LEU A 68 7.88 2.54 6.09
C LEU A 68 6.66 1.62 6.24
N VAL A 69 5.50 2.05 5.74
CA VAL A 69 4.26 1.28 5.73
C VAL A 69 3.89 0.98 4.29
N SER A 70 3.77 -0.28 3.96
CA SER A 70 3.34 -0.76 2.65
C SER A 70 1.99 -1.43 2.75
N SER A 71 1.09 -1.06 1.84
CA SER A 71 -0.21 -1.68 1.60
C SER A 71 -0.22 -2.31 0.19
N PRO A 72 -1.27 -3.05 -0.22
CA PRO A 72 -1.33 -3.63 -1.56
C PRO A 72 -1.32 -2.57 -2.67
N ASN A 73 -1.83 -1.37 -2.37
CA ASN A 73 -2.05 -0.31 -3.38
C ASN A 73 -0.96 0.78 -3.35
N SER A 74 -0.24 0.92 -2.24
CA SER A 74 0.69 2.03 -2.05
C SER A 74 1.62 1.83 -0.86
N THR A 75 2.78 2.49 -0.91
CA THR A 75 3.73 2.52 0.21
C THR A 75 4.01 3.95 0.62
N TYR A 76 4.09 4.17 1.92
CA TYR A 76 4.33 5.47 2.54
C TYR A 76 5.47 5.40 3.54
N PHE A 77 6.29 6.45 3.58
CA PHE A 77 7.26 6.67 4.65
C PHE A 77 6.78 7.76 5.60
N TYR A 78 6.69 7.43 6.88
CA TYR A 78 6.32 8.33 7.97
C TYR A 78 7.54 8.66 8.83
N PRO A 79 7.98 9.93 8.91
CA PRO A 79 9.06 10.32 9.81
C PRO A 79 8.70 10.09 11.28
N ASP A 80 9.70 9.83 12.12
CA ASP A 80 9.53 9.72 13.57
C ASP A 80 8.90 10.98 14.21
N SER A 81 8.18 10.78 15.32
CA SER A 81 7.29 11.80 15.90
C SER A 81 8.00 13.05 16.42
N ASN A 82 9.29 12.95 16.77
CA ASN A 82 10.11 14.10 17.18
C ASN A 82 10.67 14.91 16.01
N LEU A 83 10.75 14.31 14.81
CA LEU A 83 11.25 15.00 13.64
C LEU A 83 10.21 16.02 13.19
N LYS A 84 10.64 17.25 12.91
CA LYS A 84 9.78 18.34 12.44
C LYS A 84 10.23 18.84 11.08
N ASN A 85 9.24 19.26 10.29
CA ASN A 85 9.46 19.93 9.01
C ASN A 85 10.32 19.06 8.07
N VAL A 86 9.93 17.81 7.89
CA VAL A 86 10.71 16.88 7.06
C VAL A 86 10.45 17.13 5.57
N PHE A 87 9.21 17.42 5.18
CA PHE A 87 8.79 17.59 3.80
C PHE A 87 8.07 18.93 3.56
N PHE A 88 7.91 19.31 2.30
CA PHE A 88 7.10 20.48 1.91
C PHE A 88 5.60 20.21 2.02
N ASP A 89 4.83 21.19 2.49
CA ASP A 89 3.37 21.18 2.37
C ASP A 89 2.93 21.66 0.99
N ARG A 90 2.44 20.72 0.17
CA ARG A 90 1.93 21.00 -1.18
C ARG A 90 0.86 22.10 -1.19
N LYS A 91 -0.02 22.17 -0.17
CA LYS A 91 -1.06 23.20 -0.10
C LYS A 91 -0.45 24.58 0.11
N GLN A 92 0.50 24.70 1.03
CA GLN A 92 1.21 25.96 1.27
C GLN A 92 2.04 26.39 0.06
N VAL A 93 2.70 25.45 -0.61
CA VAL A 93 3.49 25.74 -1.82
C VAL A 93 2.61 26.27 -2.94
N PHE A 94 1.45 25.66 -3.21
CA PHE A 94 0.55 26.17 -4.26
C PHE A 94 -0.21 27.43 -3.87
N GLN A 95 -0.53 27.60 -2.59
CA GLN A 95 -1.06 28.88 -2.09
C GLN A 95 -0.06 30.00 -2.37
N CYS A 96 1.23 29.77 -2.10
CA CYS A 96 2.28 30.74 -2.41
C CYS A 96 2.34 31.09 -3.91
N VAL A 97 2.16 30.11 -4.81
CA VAL A 97 2.11 30.37 -6.26
C VAL A 97 0.89 31.21 -6.64
N SER A 98 -0.27 30.96 -6.02
CA SER A 98 -1.49 31.75 -6.27
C SER A 98 -1.35 33.22 -5.87
N GLU A 99 -0.50 33.52 -4.88
CA GLU A 99 -0.17 34.87 -4.42
C GLU A 99 0.90 35.56 -5.30
N LYS A 100 1.29 34.95 -6.44
CA LYS A 100 2.32 35.42 -7.39
C LYS A 100 3.70 35.67 -6.76
N ALA A 101 4.00 35.04 -5.62
CA ALA A 101 5.23 35.25 -4.86
C ALA A 101 6.30 34.19 -5.19
N MET A 102 6.58 33.91 -6.46
CA MET A 102 7.41 32.76 -6.88
C MET A 102 8.79 32.70 -6.21
N SER A 103 9.46 33.86 -6.03
CA SER A 103 10.75 33.93 -5.32
C SER A 103 10.62 33.53 -3.84
N ALA A 104 9.53 33.93 -3.18
CA ALA A 104 9.24 33.51 -1.81
C ALA A 104 8.91 32.01 -1.76
N CYS A 105 8.20 31.48 -2.77
CA CYS A 105 7.89 30.06 -2.86
C CYS A 105 9.16 29.23 -2.96
N LEU A 106 10.07 29.59 -3.86
CA LEU A 106 11.35 28.88 -4.03
C LEU A 106 12.26 28.95 -2.79
N ALA A 107 12.08 29.99 -1.96
CA ALA A 107 12.78 30.13 -0.68
C ALA A 107 12.08 29.42 0.49
N MET A 108 10.90 28.82 0.27
CA MET A 108 10.20 28.07 1.32
C MET A 108 11.08 26.96 1.87
N LYS A 109 10.88 26.68 3.15
CA LYS A 109 11.47 25.54 3.83
C LYS A 109 10.42 24.44 3.99
N PRO A 110 10.83 23.18 4.12
CA PRO A 110 9.95 22.10 4.57
C PRO A 110 9.15 22.53 5.81
N SER A 111 7.89 22.10 5.89
CA SER A 111 6.93 22.52 6.93
C SER A 111 5.95 21.42 7.35
N LYS A 112 6.09 20.22 6.79
CA LYS A 112 5.12 19.13 6.91
C LYS A 112 5.74 17.85 7.46
N ASN A 113 4.98 17.17 8.31
CA ASN A 113 5.31 15.90 8.97
C ASN A 113 4.23 14.85 8.70
N GLU A 114 4.05 14.50 7.43
CA GLU A 114 3.10 13.46 7.04
C GLU A 114 3.79 12.39 6.21
N GLY A 115 3.09 11.27 6.01
CA GLY A 115 3.57 10.18 5.19
C GLY A 115 3.77 10.62 3.76
N ILE A 116 4.93 10.35 3.16
CA ILE A 116 5.12 10.56 1.71
C ILE A 116 4.99 9.23 0.99
N LYS A 117 4.28 9.24 -0.14
CA LYS A 117 4.24 8.07 -1.03
C LYS A 117 5.64 7.78 -1.54
N VAL A 118 6.00 6.50 -1.65
CA VAL A 118 7.30 6.05 -2.19
C VAL A 118 7.08 5.03 -3.29
N SER A 119 8.09 4.82 -4.15
CA SER A 119 8.02 3.87 -5.25
C SER A 119 8.00 2.40 -4.80
N ASN A 120 7.30 1.56 -5.57
CA ASN A 120 7.09 0.15 -5.25
C ASN A 120 8.40 -0.69 -5.30
N ASP A 121 9.43 -0.27 -6.04
CA ASP A 121 10.68 -1.04 -6.17
C ASP A 121 11.44 -1.18 -4.86
N VAL A 122 11.33 -0.19 -3.98
CA VAL A 122 11.96 -0.21 -2.66
C VAL A 122 11.26 -1.19 -1.70
N VAL A 123 9.96 -1.42 -1.94
CA VAL A 123 9.11 -2.33 -1.16
C VAL A 123 9.57 -3.77 -1.33
N ALA A 124 9.78 -4.22 -2.57
CA ALA A 124 10.17 -5.59 -2.86
C ALA A 124 11.48 -5.98 -2.15
N LYS A 125 12.46 -5.06 -2.11
CA LYS A 125 13.74 -5.26 -1.42
C LYS A 125 13.62 -5.28 0.10
N THR A 126 12.69 -4.51 0.66
CA THR A 126 12.56 -4.35 2.12
C THR A 126 11.66 -5.41 2.75
N PHE A 127 10.59 -5.82 2.06
CA PHE A 127 9.55 -6.70 2.59
C PHE A 127 9.54 -8.11 1.96
N GLY A 128 10.39 -8.36 0.95
CA GLY A 128 10.60 -9.71 0.41
C GLY A 128 9.50 -10.25 -0.51
N GLY A 129 8.69 -9.38 -1.14
CA GLY A 129 7.74 -9.79 -2.17
C GLY A 129 6.31 -9.24 -1.98
N LYS A 130 5.31 -10.05 -2.36
CA LYS A 130 3.89 -9.69 -2.38
C LYS A 130 3.36 -9.44 -0.96
N ILE A 131 2.69 -8.31 -0.77
CA ILE A 131 2.18 -7.88 0.53
C ILE A 131 0.68 -8.14 0.60
N TYR A 132 0.30 -8.91 1.63
CA TYR A 132 -1.09 -9.19 1.97
C TYR A 132 -1.42 -8.32 3.19
N GLY A 133 -2.42 -7.43 3.07
CA GLY A 133 -2.70 -6.43 4.10
C GLY A 133 -1.64 -5.31 4.17
N GLU A 134 -1.35 -4.79 5.36
CA GLU A 134 -0.33 -3.77 5.55
C GLU A 134 0.90 -4.32 6.28
N GLN A 135 2.07 -3.86 5.90
CA GLN A 135 3.32 -4.17 6.58
C GLN A 135 4.03 -2.89 6.95
N ALA A 136 4.61 -2.86 8.14
CA ALA A 136 5.37 -1.72 8.61
C ALA A 136 6.73 -2.16 9.11
N VAL A 137 7.75 -1.38 8.77
CA VAL A 137 9.11 -1.62 9.22
C VAL A 137 9.75 -0.31 9.61
N ARG A 138 10.49 -0.33 10.72
CA ARG A 138 11.28 0.83 11.12
C ARG A 138 12.50 0.91 10.23
N VAL A 139 12.78 2.09 9.69
CA VAL A 139 13.83 2.27 8.71
C VAL A 139 14.64 3.53 8.97
N LYS A 140 15.86 3.53 8.44
CA LYS A 140 16.57 4.72 8.02
C LYS A 140 16.39 4.87 6.51
N ALA A 141 15.75 5.94 6.08
CA ALA A 141 15.38 6.19 4.69
C ALA A 141 16.26 7.28 4.09
N HIS A 142 16.82 7.04 2.90
CA HIS A 142 17.48 8.04 2.07
C HIS A 142 16.62 8.35 0.85
N MET A 143 16.15 9.59 0.77
CA MET A 143 15.12 10.00 -0.16
C MET A 143 15.58 11.22 -0.96
N SER A 144 15.19 11.28 -2.23
CA SER A 144 15.18 12.51 -3.02
C SER A 144 13.76 12.80 -3.46
N GLN A 145 13.25 13.99 -3.18
CA GLN A 145 11.89 14.36 -3.57
C GLN A 145 11.87 14.92 -5.00
N ASN A 146 12.56 14.25 -5.94
CA ASN A 146 12.34 14.46 -7.36
C ASN A 146 11.35 13.37 -7.81
N GLY A 147 10.05 13.68 -7.71
CA GLY A 147 8.98 12.73 -8.00
C GLY A 147 8.84 11.56 -7.01
N SER A 148 9.05 11.79 -5.70
CA SER A 148 8.80 10.79 -4.66
C SER A 148 9.66 9.52 -4.74
N THR A 149 10.92 9.67 -5.14
CA THR A 149 11.86 8.55 -5.32
C THR A 149 12.69 8.31 -4.06
N MET A 150 12.55 7.11 -3.50
CA MET A 150 13.35 6.65 -2.38
C MET A 150 14.61 5.98 -2.93
N LYS A 151 15.79 6.52 -2.60
CA LYS A 151 17.08 6.04 -3.14
C LYS A 151 17.52 4.75 -2.46
N SER A 152 17.42 4.71 -1.14
CA SER A 152 17.75 3.52 -0.36
C SER A 152 17.01 3.50 0.98
N VAL A 153 16.85 2.29 1.52
CA VAL A 153 16.20 2.02 2.80
C VAL A 153 17.04 1.00 3.54
N PHE A 154 17.28 1.28 4.81
CA PHE A 154 17.92 0.36 5.74
C PHE A 154 16.92 0.00 6.83
N ALA A 155 16.50 -1.26 6.87
CA ALA A 155 15.63 -1.77 7.92
C ALA A 155 16.38 -1.76 9.26
N LEU A 156 15.79 -1.13 10.27
CA LEU A 156 16.30 -1.06 11.65
C LEU A 156 15.66 -2.11 12.55
N THR A 157 14.55 -2.68 12.13
CA THR A 157 13.84 -3.76 12.81
C THR A 157 13.37 -4.79 11.78
N PRO A 158 13.06 -6.03 12.19
CA PRO A 158 12.26 -6.92 11.36
C PRO A 158 10.92 -6.26 10.99
N PRO A 159 10.37 -6.54 9.79
CA PRO A 159 9.04 -6.06 9.41
C PRO A 159 7.96 -6.60 10.36
N LYS A 160 7.09 -5.71 10.84
CA LYS A 160 5.82 -6.08 11.49
C LYS A 160 4.74 -6.21 10.42
N LYS A 161 3.99 -7.30 10.46
CA LYS A 161 2.86 -7.54 9.56
C LYS A 161 1.56 -7.22 10.31
N SER A 162 0.65 -6.50 9.67
CA SER A 162 -0.75 -6.40 10.09
C SER A 162 -1.65 -6.73 8.93
N TYR A 163 -2.45 -7.78 9.07
CA TYR A 163 -3.52 -8.06 8.11
C TYR A 163 -4.78 -7.38 8.65
N SER A 164 -5.15 -6.18 8.17
CA SER A 164 -6.43 -5.59 8.59
C SER A 164 -7.53 -6.01 7.61
N ALA A 165 -8.72 -6.26 8.15
CA ALA A 165 -9.93 -6.46 7.34
C ALA A 165 -10.42 -5.17 6.63
N TYR A 166 -9.81 -4.00 6.91
CA TYR A 166 -10.35 -2.69 6.58
C TYR A 166 -9.21 -1.71 6.21
N PRO A 167 -9.03 -1.28 4.94
CA PRO A 167 -9.93 -1.38 3.79
C PRO A 167 -9.27 -2.14 2.62
N MET A 168 -9.53 -3.44 2.50
CA MET A 168 -9.33 -4.13 1.22
C MET A 168 -10.50 -3.92 0.25
N LYS A 169 -11.41 -3.01 0.61
CA LYS A 169 -12.54 -2.58 -0.21
C LYS A 169 -11.98 -1.77 -1.39
N GLY A 170 -11.98 -2.39 -2.57
CA GLY A 170 -11.60 -1.74 -3.82
C GLY A 170 -10.47 -2.40 -4.61
N ALA A 171 -9.95 -3.57 -4.21
CA ALA A 171 -8.98 -4.27 -5.07
C ALA A 171 -9.03 -5.81 -5.03
N VAL A 172 -9.42 -6.48 -3.94
CA VAL A 172 -9.21 -7.95 -3.89
C VAL A 172 -10.09 -8.76 -2.93
N THR A 173 -11.22 -8.23 -2.45
CA THR A 173 -12.13 -8.99 -1.57
C THR A 173 -13.37 -9.42 -2.32
N LYS A 174 -13.48 -10.70 -2.68
CA LYS A 174 -14.74 -11.30 -3.15
C LYS A 174 -15.37 -12.11 -2.02
N GLU A 175 -16.66 -11.87 -1.79
CA GLU A 175 -17.47 -12.72 -0.92
C GLU A 175 -17.83 -14.00 -1.70
N PHE A 176 -17.41 -15.17 -1.21
CA PHE A 176 -17.86 -16.44 -1.77
C PHE A 176 -18.97 -17.03 -0.90
N GLY A 177 -19.94 -17.67 -1.56
CA GLY A 177 -20.92 -18.50 -0.90
C GLY A 177 -20.34 -19.83 -0.43
N TYR A 178 -21.04 -20.47 0.49
CA TYR A 178 -20.73 -21.82 0.97
C TYR A 178 -21.19 -22.88 -0.04
N ALA A 179 -20.33 -23.85 -0.37
CA ALA A 179 -20.67 -24.99 -1.24
C ALA A 179 -20.26 -26.37 -0.70
N SER A 180 -19.48 -26.42 0.38
CA SER A 180 -19.09 -27.67 1.03
C SER A 180 -20.33 -28.45 1.52
N LYS A 181 -20.19 -29.77 1.60
CA LYS A 181 -21.23 -30.67 2.17
C LYS A 181 -21.19 -30.71 3.69
N ASP A 182 -20.07 -30.32 4.27
CA ASP A 182 -19.87 -30.30 5.72
C ASP A 182 -20.56 -29.07 6.34
N ASP A 183 -20.34 -28.84 7.64
CA ASP A 183 -20.70 -27.58 8.31
C ASP A 183 -19.51 -26.63 8.47
N TYR A 184 -18.39 -26.95 7.83
CA TYR A 184 -17.18 -26.14 7.78
C TYR A 184 -16.46 -26.23 6.43
N VAL A 185 -15.52 -25.32 6.19
CA VAL A 185 -14.49 -25.41 5.15
C VAL A 185 -13.14 -25.49 5.84
N ASN A 186 -12.33 -26.48 5.46
CA ASN A 186 -10.97 -26.60 5.97
C ASN A 186 -10.06 -25.60 5.26
N ILE A 187 -9.33 -24.81 6.05
CA ILE A 187 -8.22 -23.98 5.59
C ILE A 187 -6.95 -24.79 5.85
N ARG A 188 -6.10 -24.96 4.84
CA ARG A 188 -4.88 -25.78 4.92
C ARG A 188 -3.63 -24.93 4.81
N GLN A 189 -2.53 -25.35 5.43
CA GLN A 189 -1.25 -24.61 5.36
C GLN A 189 -0.65 -24.58 3.95
N ALA A 190 -0.99 -25.55 3.10
CA ALA A 190 -0.63 -25.65 1.69
C ALA A 190 -1.73 -26.41 0.93
N PRO A 191 -1.77 -26.37 -0.42
CA PRO A 191 -2.63 -27.24 -1.21
C PRO A 191 -2.51 -28.71 -0.79
N LYS A 192 -3.63 -29.34 -0.41
CA LYS A 192 -3.67 -30.72 0.14
C LYS A 192 -2.85 -30.94 1.43
N GLY A 193 -2.33 -29.89 2.07
CA GLY A 193 -1.52 -29.96 3.28
C GLY A 193 -2.32 -30.15 4.58
N THR A 194 -1.67 -29.98 5.73
CA THR A 194 -2.31 -30.05 7.06
C THR A 194 -3.37 -28.95 7.24
N ILE A 195 -4.35 -29.19 8.10
CA ILE A 195 -5.41 -28.22 8.42
C ILE A 195 -4.80 -27.13 9.31
N ALA A 196 -4.87 -25.88 8.85
CA ALA A 196 -4.49 -24.67 9.58
C ALA A 196 -5.66 -24.12 10.41
N GLY A 197 -6.90 -24.39 10.00
CA GLY A 197 -8.09 -23.95 10.70
C GLY A 197 -9.36 -24.26 9.92
N GLN A 198 -10.50 -23.82 10.46
CA GLN A 198 -11.81 -24.08 9.89
C GLN A 198 -12.65 -22.81 9.85
N MET A 199 -13.34 -22.63 8.74
CA MET A 199 -14.36 -21.61 8.57
C MET A 199 -15.73 -22.27 8.69
N LEU A 200 -16.51 -21.87 9.70
CA LEU A 200 -17.80 -22.47 9.98
C LEU A 200 -18.86 -21.92 9.02
N LYS A 201 -19.74 -22.80 8.53
CA LYS A 201 -20.88 -22.46 7.66
C LYS A 201 -21.79 -21.41 8.30
N ALA A 202 -22.04 -21.55 9.59
CA ALA A 202 -22.85 -20.60 10.37
C ALA A 202 -22.26 -19.18 10.38
N ASP A 203 -20.94 -19.05 10.24
CA ASP A 203 -20.28 -17.74 10.23
C ASP A 203 -20.33 -17.09 8.85
N MET A 204 -20.31 -17.89 7.77
CA MET A 204 -20.46 -17.41 6.39
C MET A 204 -21.88 -16.96 6.05
N GLN A 205 -22.90 -17.44 6.78
CA GLN A 205 -24.31 -17.15 6.50
C GLN A 205 -24.87 -15.93 7.25
N LYS A 206 -24.11 -15.32 8.18
CA LYS A 206 -24.56 -14.15 8.94
C LYS A 206 -24.52 -12.87 8.07
N PRO A 207 -25.63 -12.11 7.95
CA PRO A 207 -25.73 -10.95 7.05
C PRO A 207 -24.84 -9.75 7.46
N LYS A 208 -24.38 -9.71 8.72
CA LYS A 208 -23.49 -8.67 9.28
C LYS A 208 -22.23 -9.22 9.95
N ALA A 209 -21.99 -10.54 9.90
CA ALA A 209 -20.64 -11.00 10.19
C ALA A 209 -19.76 -10.43 9.08
N LEU A 210 -18.52 -10.09 9.40
CA LEU A 210 -17.47 -9.97 8.39
C LEU A 210 -17.41 -11.34 7.71
N LYS A 211 -18.25 -11.57 6.69
CA LYS A 211 -18.32 -12.80 5.91
C LYS A 211 -16.90 -13.08 5.49
N GLY A 212 -16.41 -14.29 5.80
CA GLY A 212 -15.00 -14.65 5.68
C GLY A 212 -14.33 -13.96 4.50
N ILE A 213 -13.49 -12.97 4.81
CA ILE A 213 -12.88 -12.12 3.79
C ILE A 213 -11.88 -13.00 3.06
N LEU A 214 -12.15 -13.34 1.80
CA LEU A 214 -11.14 -13.95 0.94
C LEU A 214 -10.11 -12.87 0.60
N ILE A 215 -8.88 -13.01 1.10
CA ILE A 215 -7.71 -12.33 0.56
C ILE A 215 -7.02 -13.31 -0.39
N GLY A 216 -7.61 -13.52 -1.57
CA GLY A 216 -6.88 -14.12 -2.69
C GLY A 216 -6.11 -13.00 -3.33
N ALA A 217 -4.79 -12.94 -3.17
CA ALA A 217 -3.97 -11.75 -3.44
C ALA A 217 -3.91 -11.28 -4.91
N SER A 218 -4.76 -11.76 -5.78
CA SER A 218 -4.85 -11.36 -7.18
C SER A 218 -6.10 -12.01 -7.76
N CYS A 219 -7.25 -11.61 -7.20
CA CYS A 219 -8.52 -11.73 -7.88
C CYS A 219 -8.75 -10.39 -8.58
N TYR A 220 -8.97 -10.40 -9.89
CA TYR A 220 -9.48 -9.21 -10.59
C TYR A 220 -10.85 -9.54 -11.20
N GLU A 221 -11.70 -8.52 -11.23
CA GLU A 221 -12.97 -8.55 -11.94
C GLU A 221 -12.69 -8.21 -13.40
N ASP A 222 -13.11 -9.09 -14.30
CA ASP A 222 -13.17 -8.79 -15.73
C ASP A 222 -14.64 -8.67 -16.12
N GLU A 223 -14.95 -7.64 -16.92
CA GLU A 223 -16.29 -7.43 -17.45
C GLU A 223 -16.32 -7.96 -18.89
N ASP A 224 -16.97 -9.10 -19.09
CA ASP A 224 -17.29 -9.59 -20.44
C ASP A 224 -18.76 -9.30 -20.79
N PRO A 225 -19.13 -9.33 -22.09
CA PRO A 225 -20.50 -9.11 -22.56
C PRO A 225 -21.56 -10.03 -21.92
N ASP A 226 -21.13 -11.20 -21.44
CA ASP A 226 -21.99 -12.23 -20.85
C ASP A 226 -22.03 -12.17 -19.29
N GLY A 227 -21.38 -11.19 -18.68
CA GLY A 227 -21.39 -10.93 -17.23
C GLY A 227 -19.99 -10.75 -16.63
N THR A 228 -19.96 -10.31 -15.37
CA THR A 228 -18.71 -10.15 -14.59
C THR A 228 -18.23 -11.50 -14.07
N TYR A 229 -17.00 -11.90 -14.38
CA TYR A 229 -16.36 -13.06 -13.76
C TYR A 229 -15.12 -12.67 -12.97
N VAL A 230 -14.79 -13.47 -11.94
CA VAL A 230 -13.60 -13.21 -11.13
C VAL A 230 -12.52 -14.24 -11.39
N LEU A 231 -11.42 -13.75 -11.93
CA LEU A 231 -10.19 -14.50 -12.14
C LEU A 231 -9.31 -14.35 -10.90
N CYS A 232 -9.37 -15.35 -10.03
CA CYS A 232 -8.46 -15.50 -8.91
C CYS A 232 -7.31 -16.41 -9.31
N ASN A 233 -6.06 -15.99 -9.03
CA ASN A 233 -4.92 -16.90 -9.09
C ASN A 233 -5.16 -18.09 -8.16
N ASP A 234 -5.31 -19.29 -8.72
CA ASP A 234 -5.39 -20.54 -7.99
C ASP A 234 -4.16 -21.42 -8.29
N VAL A 235 -3.80 -22.26 -7.32
CA VAL A 235 -2.78 -23.29 -7.49
C VAL A 235 -3.51 -24.62 -7.62
N ASN A 236 -3.79 -25.06 -8.85
CA ASN A 236 -4.48 -26.32 -9.13
C ASN A 236 -5.83 -26.47 -8.39
N GLY A 237 -6.69 -25.46 -8.44
CA GLY A 237 -7.98 -25.47 -7.76
C GLY A 237 -7.96 -25.01 -6.30
N TRP A 238 -6.81 -24.53 -5.80
CA TRP A 238 -6.68 -24.02 -4.43
C TRP A 238 -6.48 -22.51 -4.42
N TYR A 239 -7.34 -21.81 -3.68
CA TYR A 239 -7.24 -20.38 -3.45
C TYR A 239 -6.51 -20.11 -2.14
N GLU A 240 -5.53 -19.21 -2.17
CA GLU A 240 -4.93 -18.65 -0.97
C GLU A 240 -5.91 -17.69 -0.29
N VAL A 241 -6.03 -17.77 1.04
CA VAL A 241 -7.02 -17.03 1.84
C VAL A 241 -6.47 -16.57 3.19
N PHE A 242 -7.05 -15.49 3.70
CA PHE A 242 -6.91 -15.05 5.10
C PHE A 242 -8.30 -14.97 5.72
N TYR A 243 -8.68 -15.96 6.50
CA TYR A 243 -9.98 -15.98 7.16
C TYR A 243 -9.93 -15.23 8.49
N PHE A 244 -10.87 -14.31 8.69
CA PHE A 244 -11.09 -13.61 9.95
C PHE A 244 -12.33 -14.19 10.64
N PRO A 245 -12.18 -14.97 11.74
CA PRO A 245 -13.32 -15.48 12.50
C PRO A 245 -14.22 -14.36 13.04
N PRO A 246 -15.49 -14.66 13.40
CA PRO A 246 -16.38 -13.65 13.98
C PRO A 246 -15.75 -12.93 15.18
N GLY A 247 -15.85 -11.60 15.20
CA GLY A 247 -15.26 -10.77 16.25
C GLY A 247 -13.77 -10.48 16.07
N ILE A 248 -13.08 -11.21 15.18
CA ILE A 248 -11.69 -10.93 14.83
C ILE A 248 -11.65 -9.86 13.75
N ARG A 249 -10.85 -8.83 14.02
CA ARG A 249 -10.62 -7.70 13.11
C ARG A 249 -9.14 -7.49 12.79
N HIS A 250 -8.28 -8.16 13.55
CA HIS A 250 -6.83 -8.05 13.47
C HIS A 250 -6.22 -9.31 12.85
N GLY A 251 -5.25 -9.10 11.96
CA GLY A 251 -4.65 -10.14 11.14
C GLY A 251 -3.80 -11.14 11.86
N LYS A 252 -3.24 -10.74 13.01
CA LYS A 252 -2.50 -11.65 13.89
C LYS A 252 -3.36 -12.83 14.38
N ASP A 253 -4.68 -12.62 14.44
CA ASP A 253 -5.66 -13.61 14.89
C ASP A 253 -6.44 -14.19 13.69
N ALA A 254 -6.03 -13.86 12.45
CA ALA A 254 -6.59 -14.41 11.24
C ALA A 254 -5.91 -15.76 10.89
N ILE A 255 -6.65 -16.61 10.19
CA ILE A 255 -6.17 -17.90 9.71
C ILE A 255 -5.71 -17.74 8.26
N HIS A 256 -4.41 -17.81 8.02
CA HIS A 256 -3.82 -17.84 6.67
C HIS A 256 -3.70 -19.27 6.17
N GLY A 257 -4.05 -19.51 4.90
CA GLY A 257 -3.86 -20.80 4.26
C GLY A 257 -4.56 -20.92 2.92
N TYR A 258 -5.00 -22.13 2.57
CA TYR A 258 -5.56 -22.48 1.27
C TYR A 258 -6.90 -23.21 1.42
N ILE A 259 -7.87 -22.87 0.59
CA ILE A 259 -9.16 -23.58 0.46
C ILE A 259 -9.33 -24.11 -0.96
N HIS A 260 -10.00 -25.25 -1.12
CA HIS A 260 -10.26 -25.81 -2.44
C HIS A 260 -11.53 -25.21 -3.05
N LYS A 261 -11.51 -24.90 -4.34
CA LYS A 261 -12.62 -24.26 -5.06
C LYS A 261 -13.94 -24.99 -4.95
N SER A 262 -13.92 -26.33 -4.81
CA SER A 262 -15.14 -27.13 -4.66
C SER A 262 -15.90 -26.90 -3.33
N GLN A 263 -15.31 -26.21 -2.36
CA GLN A 263 -15.91 -25.98 -1.04
C GLN A 263 -16.64 -24.62 -0.94
N ILE A 264 -16.53 -23.80 -1.97
CA ILE A 264 -17.10 -22.44 -2.07
C ILE A 264 -17.89 -22.29 -3.38
N LYS A 265 -18.72 -21.25 -3.53
CA LYS A 265 -19.46 -20.91 -4.75
C LYS A 265 -19.48 -19.40 -5.01
N GLY A 266 -19.73 -18.98 -6.26
CA GLY A 266 -19.78 -17.55 -6.63
C GLY A 266 -18.51 -17.04 -7.32
N TYR A 267 -17.92 -17.88 -8.17
CA TYR A 267 -16.84 -17.52 -9.08
C TYR A 267 -17.43 -16.76 -10.27
#